data_AF-A0A2T6A0P7-F1
#
_entry.id   AF-A0A2T6A0P7-F1
#
_cell.length_a   1.000
_cell.length_b   1.000
_cell.length_c   1.000
_cell.angle_alpha   90.00
_cell.angle_beta   90.00
_cell.angle_gamma   90.00
#
_symmetry.space_group_name_H-M   'P 1'
#
loop_
_entity.id
_entity.type
_entity.pdbx_description
1 polymer ?
#
loop_
_entity_poly.entity_id
_entity_poly.type
_entity_poly.pdbx_seq_one_letter_code
_entity_poly.pdbx_strand_id
1 'polypeptide(L)' 'MSSTFYLTVNDVATRLSVSKDTIWRWARLGTFPEAVRLSAGVTRWRLTDIEAWEASR' A
#
# COMPACT_ATOMS: atom_id res chain seq x y z
N MET A 1 9.93 18.24 8.05
CA MET A 1 9.74 17.97 6.61
C MET A 1 9.21 16.56 6.48
N SER A 2 7.90 16.37 6.31
CA SER A 2 7.30 15.04 6.18
C SER A 2 7.33 14.63 4.71
N SER A 3 8.45 14.04 4.27
CA SER A 3 8.56 13.47 2.92
C SER A 3 7.55 12.35 2.78
N THR A 4 6.49 12.57 2.00
CA THR A 4 5.49 11.52 1.74
C THR A 4 6.06 10.57 0.69
N PHE A 5 6.52 9.40 1.14
CA PHE A 5 6.99 8.34 0.26
C PHE A 5 5.82 7.49 -0.22
N TYR A 6 5.76 7.27 -1.53
CA TYR A 6 4.74 6.47 -2.18
C TYR A 6 5.36 5.18 -2.73
N LEU A 7 4.78 4.05 -2.35
CA LEU A 7 5.16 2.72 -2.81
C LEU A 7 4.25 2.26 -3.95
N THR A 8 4.83 1.56 -4.92
CA THR A 8 4.07 0.84 -5.93
C THR A 8 3.53 -0.47 -5.34
N VAL A 9 2.51 -1.05 -5.98
CA VAL A 9 2.03 -2.39 -5.58
C VAL A 9 3.15 -3.44 -5.56
N ASN A 10 4.18 -3.28 -6.40
CA ASN A 10 5.32 -4.19 -6.43
C ASN A 10 6.16 -4.04 -5.15
N ASP A 11 6.45 -2.81 -4.74
CA ASP A 11 7.26 -2.55 -3.55
C ASP A 11 6.54 -3.05 -2.30
N VAL A 12 5.22 -2.83 -2.23
CA VAL A 12 4.37 -3.34 -1.14
C VAL A 12 4.35 -4.86 -1.13
N ALA A 13 4.16 -5.49 -2.28
CA ALA A 13 4.16 -6.94 -2.44
C ALA A 13 5.50 -7.56 -2.01
N THR A 14 6.63 -6.95 -2.42
CA THR A 14 7.97 -7.38 -2.03
C THR A 14 8.19 -7.20 -0.53
N ARG A 15 7.82 -6.05 0.05
CA ARG A 15 7.96 -5.77 1.48
C ARG A 15 7.23 -6.78 2.35
N LEU A 16 5.98 -7.08 1.99
CA LEU A 16 5.11 -7.99 2.73
C LEU A 16 5.30 -9.46 2.31
N SER A 17 6.18 -9.74 1.34
CA SER A 17 6.40 -11.08 0.77
C SER A 17 5.10 -11.77 0.32
N VAL A 18 4.20 -11.02 -0.33
CA VAL A 18 2.90 -11.51 -0.84
C VAL A 18 2.73 -11.19 -2.32
N SER A 19 1.76 -11.82 -2.98
CA SER A 19 1.40 -11.46 -4.35
C SER A 19 0.69 -10.10 -4.43
N LYS A 20 0.81 -9.42 -5.57
CA LYS A 20 0.08 -8.17 -5.86
C LYS A 20 -1.43 -8.37 -5.73
N ASP A 21 -1.95 -9.53 -6.15
CA ASP A 21 -3.35 -9.90 -6.02
C ASP A 21 -3.81 -9.93 -4.56
N THR A 22 -2.94 -10.34 -3.64
CA THR A 22 -3.23 -10.32 -2.21
C THR A 22 -3.40 -8.89 -1.70
N ILE A 23 -2.53 -7.97 -2.13
CA ILE A 23 -2.64 -6.53 -1.81
C ILE A 23 -3.96 -5.96 -2.34
N TRP A 24 -4.29 -6.23 -3.61
CA TRP A 24 -5.54 -5.76 -4.20
C TRP A 24 -6.77 -6.36 -3.53
N ARG A 25 -6.70 -7.64 -3.13
CA ARG A 25 -7.77 -8.28 -2.36
C ARG A 25 -7.97 -7.59 -1.02
N TRP A 26 -6.90 -7.31 -0.28
CA TRP A 26 -7.01 -6.60 0.99
C TRP A 26 -7.51 -5.16 0.84
N ALA A 27 -7.07 -4.47 -0.21
CA ALA A 27 -7.57 -3.13 -0.54
C ALA A 27 -9.09 -3.15 -0.82
N ARG A 28 -9.60 -4.16 -1.54
CA ARG A 28 -11.04 -4.35 -1.77
C ARG A 28 -11.82 -4.71 -0.51
N LEU A 29 -11.18 -5.46 0.41
CA LEU A 29 -11.78 -5.86 1.68
C LEU A 29 -11.71 -4.76 2.76
N GLY A 30 -10.98 -3.66 2.50
CA GLY A 30 -10.75 -2.61 3.49
C GLY A 30 -9.85 -3.04 4.65
N THR A 31 -9.12 -4.15 4.51
CA THR A 31 -8.23 -4.70 5.55
C THR A 31 -6.78 -4.24 5.42
N PHE A 32 -6.50 -3.36 4.46
CA PHE A 32 -5.18 -2.81 4.14
C PHE A 32 -5.29 -1.30 3.88
N PRO A 33 -4.21 -0.52 4.04
CA PRO A 33 -4.25 0.92 3.82
C PRO A 33 -4.86 1.34 2.49
N GLU A 34 -5.59 2.45 2.53
CA GLU A 34 -6.25 3.00 1.36
C GLU A 34 -5.21 3.38 0.31
N ALA A 35 -5.46 2.94 -0.91
CA ALA A 35 -4.56 3.20 -2.01
C ALA A 35 -4.82 4.60 -2.57
N VAL A 36 -3.78 5.42 -2.64
CA VAL A 36 -3.83 6.78 -3.20
C VAL A 36 -3.73 6.70 -4.72
N ARG A 37 -4.76 7.21 -5.40
CA ARG A 37 -4.77 7.33 -6.86
C ARG A 37 -4.13 8.66 -7.28
N LEU A 38 -2.91 8.60 -7.84
CA LEU A 38 -2.16 9.78 -8.27
C LEU A 38 -2.58 10.26 -9.67
N SER A 39 -2.95 9.33 -10.56
CA SER A 39 -3.44 9.64 -11.91
C SER A 39 -4.28 8.47 -12.46
N ALA A 40 -4.81 8.61 -13.68
CA ALA A 40 -5.52 7.54 -14.37
C ALA A 40 -4.63 6.28 -14.48
N GLY A 41 -5.01 5.21 -13.80
CA GLY A 41 -4.26 3.93 -13.78
C GLY A 41 -3.07 3.86 -12.82
N VAL A 42 -2.69 4.95 -12.16
CA VAL A 42 -1.56 4.94 -11.20
C VAL A 42 -2.07 4.97 -9.77
N THR A 43 -2.01 3.80 -9.14
CA THR A 43 -2.32 3.62 -7.72
C THR A 43 -1.03 3.41 -6.93
N ARG A 44 -0.95 4.07 -5.77
CA ARG A 44 0.20 4.03 -4.86
C ARG A 44 -0.26 3.91 -3.42
N TRP A 45 0.61 3.44 -2.54
CA TRP A 45 0.38 3.39 -1.11
C TRP A 45 1.36 4.32 -0.40
N ARG A 46 0.90 5.01 0.63
CA ARG A 46 1.81 5.80 1.47
C ARG A 46 2.62 4.85 2.34
N LEU A 47 3.92 5.05 2.40
CA LEU A 47 4.80 4.27 3.26
C LEU A 47 4.36 4.35 4.72
N THR A 48 3.98 5.54 5.18
CA THR A 48 3.52 5.78 6.55
C THR A 48 2.30 4.95 6.93
N ASP A 49 1.36 4.78 6.00
CA ASP A 49 0.13 4.05 6.27
C ASP A 49 0.39 2.55 6.31
N ILE A 50 1.33 2.07 5.49
CA ILE A 50 1.80 0.67 5.52
C ILE A 50 2.52 0.40 6.83
N GLU A 51 3.44 1.26 7.25
CA GLU A 51 4.15 1.12 8.54
C GLU A 51 3.19 1.14 9.73
N ALA A 52 2.19 2.03 9.71
CA ALA A 52 1.15 2.08 10.74
C ALA A 52 0.30 0.79 10.76
N TRP A 53 -0.03 0.25 9.59
CA TRP A 53 -0.76 -1.01 9.47
C TRP A 53 0.07 -2.20 9.97
N GLU A 54 1.35 -2.26 9.61
CA GLU A 54 2.31 -3.26 10.11
C GLU A 54 2.42 -3.20 11.64
N ALA A 55 2.48 -2.01 12.22
CA ALA A 55 2.55 -1.81 13.68
C ALA A 55 1.22 -2.10 14.41
N SER A 56 0.09 -2.07 13.70
CA SER A 56 -1.24 -2.37 14.26
C SER A 56 -1.57 -3.87 14.32
N ARG A 57 -0.70 -4.72 13.74
CA ARG A 57 -0.79 -6.18 13.76
C ARG A 57 0.11 -6.81 14.82
#